data_AF-A0A960CX10-F1
#
_entry.id   AF-A0A960CX10-F1
#
_cell.length_a   1.000
_cell.length_b   1.000
_cell.length_c   1.000
_cell.angle_alpha   90.00
_cell.angle_beta   90.00
_cell.angle_gamma   90.00
#
_symmetry.space_group_name_H-M   'P 1'
#
loop_
_entity.id
_entity.type
_entity.pdbx_description
1 polymer ?
#
loop_
_entity_poly.entity_id
_entity_poly.type
_entity_poly.pdbx_seq_one_letter_code
_entity_poly.pdbx_strand_id
1 'polypeptide(L)'
;MGQPSWDARYQGDDFVYGTAPNDFLRDQITRLPVGKVLCLAEGEGRNAVFLAERGFTVTAVDMSPVGLEKARRLAEQRGVALDTVVADLADFRLEPGAWDGIVSIFAHMPPAARRHLHHEVVAGLRPGGVFVLEAYRPEQLDYGTGG
;
A
#
# COMPACT_ATOMS: atom_id res chain seq x y z
N MET A 1 12.90 -16.22 -15.80
CA MET A 1 11.49 -16.00 -16.18
C MET A 1 11.07 -14.73 -15.46
N GLY A 2 10.60 -13.72 -16.19
CA GLY A 2 10.20 -12.44 -15.59
C GLY A 2 9.04 -12.65 -14.61
N GLN A 3 8.98 -11.85 -13.54
CA GLN A 3 7.82 -11.85 -12.65
C GLN A 3 6.55 -11.59 -13.48
N PRO A 4 5.45 -12.33 -13.24
CA PRO A 4 4.19 -12.04 -13.91
C PRO A 4 3.77 -10.60 -13.63
N SER A 5 3.25 -9.91 -14.66
CA SER A 5 2.82 -8.52 -14.54
C SER A 5 1.67 -8.41 -13.54
N TRP A 6 1.76 -7.45 -12.61
CA TRP A 6 0.67 -7.13 -11.68
C TRP A 6 -0.62 -6.75 -12.42
N ASP A 7 -0.52 -6.12 -13.58
CA ASP A 7 -1.69 -5.84 -14.42
C ASP A 7 -2.41 -7.12 -14.82
N ALA A 8 -1.67 -8.14 -15.26
CA ALA A 8 -2.25 -9.44 -15.63
C ALA A 8 -2.86 -10.15 -14.42
N ARG A 9 -2.28 -9.98 -13.23
CA ARG A 9 -2.84 -10.53 -11.99
C ARG A 9 -4.16 -9.86 -11.61
N TYR A 10 -4.27 -8.55 -11.78
CA TYR A 10 -5.48 -7.79 -11.42
C TYR A 10 -6.54 -7.74 -12.53
N GLN A 11 -6.30 -8.39 -13.67
CA GLN A 11 -7.30 -8.51 -14.74
C GLN A 11 -8.58 -9.18 -14.25
N GLY A 12 -9.71 -8.74 -14.82
CA GLY A 12 -11.04 -9.20 -14.45
C GLY A 12 -11.70 -8.33 -13.37
N ASP A 13 -12.96 -8.65 -13.09
CA ASP A 13 -13.79 -7.83 -12.20
C ASP A 13 -13.61 -8.16 -10.72
N ASP A 14 -13.25 -9.39 -10.38
CA ASP A 14 -13.09 -9.85 -9.00
C ASP A 14 -11.84 -9.26 -8.33
N PHE A 15 -11.91 -8.95 -7.04
CA PHE A 15 -10.75 -8.49 -6.26
C PHE A 15 -9.89 -9.68 -5.84
N VAL A 16 -8.66 -9.76 -6.36
CA VAL A 16 -7.74 -10.91 -6.17
C VAL A 16 -7.47 -11.18 -4.69
N TYR A 17 -7.35 -10.12 -3.89
CA TYR A 17 -7.11 -10.20 -2.45
C TYR A 17 -8.32 -9.83 -1.58
N GLY A 18 -9.51 -9.80 -2.20
CA GLY A 18 -10.75 -9.37 -1.56
C GLY A 18 -10.78 -7.87 -1.23
N THR A 19 -11.86 -7.44 -0.58
CA THR A 19 -12.14 -6.02 -0.28
C THR A 19 -12.06 -5.68 1.20
N ALA A 20 -11.87 -6.67 2.08
CA ALA A 20 -11.63 -6.44 3.50
C ALA A 20 -10.17 -6.00 3.73
N PRO A 21 -9.91 -5.09 4.68
CA PRO A 21 -8.55 -4.67 4.97
C PRO A 21 -7.73 -5.83 5.54
N ASN A 22 -6.42 -5.69 5.45
CA ASN A 22 -5.50 -6.52 6.20
C ASN A 22 -5.79 -6.44 7.72
N ASP A 23 -5.76 -7.60 8.38
CA ASP A 23 -6.09 -7.73 9.81
C ASP A 23 -5.10 -6.96 10.70
N PHE A 24 -3.80 -7.06 10.41
CA PHE A 24 -2.77 -6.35 11.17
C PHE A 24 -2.95 -4.83 11.07
N LEU A 25 -3.19 -4.29 9.87
CA LEU A 25 -3.47 -2.87 9.69
C LEU A 25 -4.71 -2.43 10.47
N ARG A 26 -5.80 -3.21 10.40
CA ARG A 26 -7.02 -2.93 11.17
C ARG A 26 -6.74 -2.87 12.67
N ASP A 27 -5.91 -3.77 13.18
CA ASP A 27 -5.55 -3.83 14.60
C ASP A 27 -4.59 -2.69 15.02
N GLN A 28 -3.77 -2.19 14.09
CA GLN A 28 -2.84 -1.08 14.35
C GLN A 28 -3.44 0.30 14.12
N ILE A 29 -4.68 0.42 13.64
CA ILE A 29 -5.25 1.71 13.21
C ILE A 29 -5.21 2.79 14.29
N THR A 30 -5.37 2.44 15.57
CA THR A 30 -5.34 3.42 16.67
C THR A 30 -3.95 4.00 16.93
N ARG A 31 -2.89 3.41 16.35
CA ARG A 31 -1.52 3.93 16.41
C ARG A 31 -1.22 4.90 15.29
N LEU A 32 -2.01 4.90 14.20
CA LEU A 32 -1.85 5.81 13.08
C LEU A 32 -2.46 7.18 13.44
N PRO A 33 -1.69 8.28 13.38
CA PRO A 33 -2.24 9.61 13.51
C PRO A 33 -3.22 9.88 12.37
N VAL A 34 -4.44 10.32 12.69
CA VAL A 34 -5.42 10.70 11.66
C VAL A 34 -4.89 11.90 10.88
N GLY A 35 -4.77 11.75 9.57
CA GLY A 35 -4.14 12.74 8.70
C GLY A 35 -3.86 12.19 7.30
N LYS A 36 -2.78 12.68 6.66
CA LYS A 36 -2.32 12.22 5.35
C LYS A 36 -1.62 10.88 5.46
N VAL A 37 -2.14 9.86 4.79
CA VAL A 37 -1.56 8.52 4.76
C VAL A 37 -1.20 8.08 3.34
N LEU A 38 0.01 7.56 3.19
CA LEU A 38 0.48 6.95 1.93
C LEU A 38 0.45 5.42 2.04
N CYS A 39 -0.25 4.75 1.14
CA CYS A 39 -0.26 3.29 1.03
C CYS A 39 0.66 2.86 -0.13
N LEU A 40 1.70 2.07 0.17
CA LEU A 40 2.73 1.64 -0.78
C LEU A 40 2.44 0.22 -1.29
N ALA A 41 2.51 0.03 -2.62
CA ALA A 41 2.18 -1.22 -3.31
C ALA A 41 0.77 -1.71 -2.94
N GLU A 42 -0.18 -0.78 -3.01
CA GLU A 42 -1.52 -0.97 -2.47
C GLU A 42 -2.41 -1.90 -3.33
N GLY A 43 -2.08 -2.07 -4.61
CA GLY A 43 -2.85 -2.87 -5.55
C GLY A 43 -4.29 -2.37 -5.69
N GLU A 44 -5.23 -3.25 -5.33
CA GLU A 44 -6.67 -3.06 -5.56
C GLU A 44 -7.38 -2.24 -4.47
N GLY A 45 -6.64 -1.66 -3.51
CA GLY A 45 -7.16 -0.60 -2.64
C GLY A 45 -7.83 -1.02 -1.34
N ARG A 46 -7.83 -2.31 -0.97
CA ARG A 46 -8.56 -2.80 0.22
C ARG A 46 -8.15 -2.12 1.53
N ASN A 47 -6.88 -1.72 1.67
CA ASN A 47 -6.40 -1.03 2.86
C ASN A 47 -6.60 0.47 2.74
N ALA A 48 -6.31 1.03 1.56
CA ALA A 48 -6.46 2.46 1.32
C ALA A 48 -7.92 2.92 1.48
N VAL A 49 -8.87 2.17 0.92
CA VAL A 49 -10.31 2.43 1.08
C VAL A 49 -10.72 2.33 2.54
N PHE A 50 -10.29 1.29 3.25
CA PHE A 50 -10.55 1.13 4.68
C PHE A 50 -10.04 2.33 5.50
N LEU A 51 -8.85 2.82 5.22
CA LEU A 51 -8.31 4.01 5.89
C LEU A 51 -9.13 5.26 5.53
N ALA A 52 -9.52 5.43 4.27
CA ALA A 52 -10.37 6.55 3.87
C ALA A 52 -11.75 6.53 4.57
N GLU A 53 -12.36 5.35 4.73
CA GLU A 53 -13.61 5.16 5.52
C GLU A 53 -13.45 5.56 6.99
N ARG A 54 -12.21 5.64 7.50
CA ARG A 54 -11.88 6.02 8.87
C ARG A 54 -11.44 7.48 9.01
N GLY A 55 -11.62 8.28 7.96
CA GLY A 55 -11.38 9.72 7.97
C GLY A 55 -9.94 10.13 7.66
N PHE A 56 -9.11 9.21 7.18
CA PHE A 56 -7.78 9.54 6.70
C PHE A 56 -7.84 10.13 5.28
N THR A 57 -6.91 11.04 4.96
CA THR A 57 -6.68 11.47 3.57
C THR A 57 -5.66 10.55 2.95
N VAL A 58 -6.08 9.68 2.04
CA VAL A 58 -5.26 8.56 1.58
C VAL A 58 -4.78 8.74 0.15
N THR A 59 -3.48 8.53 -0.05
CA THR A 59 -2.86 8.34 -1.36
C THR A 59 -2.39 6.90 -1.51
N ALA A 60 -2.87 6.19 -2.53
CA ALA A 60 -2.45 4.84 -2.87
C ALA A 60 -1.42 4.86 -4.02
N VAL A 61 -0.30 4.17 -3.84
CA VAL A 61 0.75 4.03 -4.85
C VAL A 61 0.88 2.58 -5.25
N ASP A 62 0.85 2.30 -6.54
CA ASP A 62 1.11 0.97 -7.09
C ASP A 62 1.70 1.08 -8.49
N MET A 63 2.45 0.07 -8.93
CA MET A 63 2.95 0.03 -10.31
C MET A 63 1.87 -0.37 -11.32
N SER A 64 0.79 -1.01 -10.85
CA SER A 64 -0.32 -1.46 -11.69
C SER A 64 -1.40 -0.38 -11.82
N PRO A 65 -1.54 0.25 -13.00
CA PRO A 65 -2.69 1.11 -13.27
C PRO A 65 -4.02 0.34 -13.19
N VAL A 66 -4.04 -0.96 -13.52
CA VAL A 66 -5.24 -1.82 -13.43
C VAL A 66 -5.66 -2.00 -11.97
N GLY A 67 -4.71 -2.27 -11.07
CA GLY A 67 -4.98 -2.36 -9.63
C GLY A 67 -5.55 -1.04 -9.08
N LEU A 68 -4.90 0.08 -9.41
CA LEU A 68 -5.35 1.40 -8.93
C LEU A 68 -6.72 1.81 -9.49
N GLU A 69 -7.09 1.38 -10.69
CA GLU A 69 -8.44 1.61 -11.21
C GLU A 69 -9.49 0.84 -10.38
N LYS A 70 -9.18 -0.40 -10.00
CA LYS A 70 -10.05 -1.17 -9.09
C LYS A 70 -10.09 -0.57 -7.69
N ALA A 71 -9.00 0.03 -7.21
CA ALA A 71 -8.96 0.78 -5.97
C ALA A 71 -9.93 1.99 -6.00
N ARG A 72 -9.94 2.76 -7.10
CA ARG A 72 -10.90 3.86 -7.29
C ARG A 72 -12.33 3.35 -7.33
N ARG A 73 -12.60 2.28 -8.08
CA ARG A 73 -13.93 1.66 -8.13
C ARG A 73 -14.40 1.18 -6.75
N LEU A 74 -13.52 0.59 -5.94
CA LEU A 74 -13.84 0.20 -4.57
C LEU A 74 -14.11 1.43 -3.70
N ALA A 75 -13.33 2.50 -3.83
CA ALA A 75 -13.54 3.75 -3.10
C ALA A 75 -14.91 4.36 -3.42
N GLU A 76 -15.28 4.43 -4.70
CA GLU A 76 -16.60 4.89 -5.16
C GLU A 76 -17.73 4.03 -4.57
N GLN A 77 -17.60 2.71 -4.59
CA GLN A 77 -18.57 1.79 -3.98
C GLN A 77 -18.73 1.99 -2.47
N ARG A 78 -17.69 2.44 -1.77
CA ARG A 78 -17.70 2.74 -0.34
C ARG A 78 -18.01 4.21 -0.01
N GLY A 79 -18.19 5.06 -1.03
CA GLY A 79 -18.50 6.47 -0.84
C GLY A 79 -17.33 7.29 -0.26
N VAL A 80 -16.10 6.90 -0.55
CA VAL A 80 -14.88 7.59 -0.10
C VAL A 80 -14.01 8.00 -1.28
N ALA A 81 -13.12 8.97 -1.06
CA ALA A 81 -12.17 9.44 -2.06
C ALA A 81 -10.77 8.84 -1.80
N LEU A 82 -10.05 8.54 -2.88
CA LEU A 82 -8.64 8.16 -2.86
C LEU A 82 -7.87 8.96 -3.89
N ASP A 83 -6.70 9.46 -3.49
CA ASP A 83 -5.67 9.85 -4.44
C ASP A 83 -4.90 8.60 -4.85
N THR A 84 -4.46 8.54 -6.11
CA THR A 84 -3.82 7.35 -6.67
C THR A 84 -2.64 7.78 -7.54
N VAL A 85 -1.50 7.11 -7.38
CA VAL A 85 -0.27 7.41 -8.13
C VAL A 85 0.27 6.12 -8.72
N VAL A 86 0.35 6.05 -10.05
CA VAL A 86 1.02 4.94 -10.74
C VAL A 86 2.52 5.21 -10.70
N ALA A 87 3.28 4.39 -9.98
CA ALA A 87 4.74 4.53 -9.89
C ALA A 87 5.43 3.20 -9.54
N ASP A 88 6.68 3.06 -9.98
CA ASP A 88 7.58 2.02 -9.47
C ASP A 88 8.20 2.49 -8.15
N LEU A 89 8.04 1.72 -7.08
CA LEU A 89 8.62 2.06 -5.77
C LEU A 89 10.15 1.96 -5.74
N ALA A 90 10.79 1.38 -6.76
CA ALA A 90 12.24 1.29 -6.84
C ALA A 90 12.93 2.65 -7.01
N ASP A 91 12.25 3.64 -7.61
CA ASP A 91 12.74 5.00 -7.82
C ASP A 91 11.77 6.09 -7.31
N PHE A 92 10.64 5.70 -6.73
CA PHE A 92 9.65 6.62 -6.18
C PHE A 92 10.21 7.51 -5.05
N ARG A 93 9.91 8.80 -5.15
CA ARG A 93 10.33 9.82 -4.17
C ARG A 93 9.14 10.32 -3.39
N LEU A 94 9.28 10.36 -2.07
CA LEU A 94 8.24 10.87 -1.19
C LEU A 94 8.53 12.34 -0.87
N GLU A 95 7.47 13.15 -0.82
CA GLU A 95 7.58 14.52 -0.33
C GLU A 95 8.07 14.51 1.14
N PRO A 96 9.19 15.15 1.49
CA PRO A 96 9.74 15.12 2.83
C PRO A 96 8.80 15.75 3.87
N GLY A 97 8.60 15.08 5.01
CA GLY A 97 7.75 15.59 6.10
C GLY A 97 6.28 15.83 5.72
N ALA A 98 5.76 15.12 4.72
CA ALA A 98 4.40 15.32 4.22
C ALA A 98 3.36 14.38 4.84
N TRP A 99 3.79 13.25 5.42
CA TRP A 99 2.91 12.13 5.77
C TRP A 99 2.78 11.94 7.28
N ASP A 100 1.55 11.84 7.76
CA ASP A 100 1.22 11.50 9.15
C ASP A 100 1.31 9.97 9.37
N GLY A 101 1.07 9.20 8.30
CA GLY A 101 1.30 7.76 8.29
C GLY A 101 1.76 7.24 6.93
N ILE A 102 2.55 6.17 6.93
CA ILE A 102 2.89 5.40 5.74
C ILE A 102 2.60 3.94 6.03
N VAL A 103 1.94 3.26 5.09
CA VAL A 103 1.51 1.86 5.22
C VAL A 103 2.13 1.04 4.09
N SER A 104 2.75 -0.08 4.43
CA SER A 104 3.34 -1.02 3.49
C SER A 104 3.03 -2.46 3.90
N ILE A 105 2.10 -3.10 3.18
CA ILE A 105 1.60 -4.44 3.50
C ILE A 105 2.00 -5.39 2.37
N PHE A 106 2.90 -6.34 2.66
CA PHE A 106 3.42 -7.32 1.70
C PHE A 106 4.09 -6.71 0.44
N ALA A 107 4.65 -5.50 0.55
CA ALA A 107 5.42 -4.86 -0.52
C ALA A 107 6.84 -5.47 -0.63
N HIS A 108 6.94 -6.60 -1.34
CA HIS A 108 8.22 -7.29 -1.52
C HIS A 108 9.08 -6.61 -2.58
N MET A 109 10.27 -6.16 -2.17
CA MET A 109 11.22 -5.43 -3.01
C MET A 109 12.62 -6.05 -2.96
N PRO A 110 13.40 -6.01 -4.06
CA PRO A 110 14.81 -6.35 -4.03
C PRO A 110 15.59 -5.53 -2.98
N PRO A 111 16.68 -6.05 -2.39
CA PRO A 111 17.35 -5.40 -1.26
C PRO A 111 17.78 -3.94 -1.48
N ALA A 112 18.25 -3.61 -2.69
CA ALA A 112 18.67 -2.25 -3.03
C ALA A 112 17.46 -1.28 -3.08
N ALA A 113 16.41 -1.66 -3.80
CA ALA A 113 15.17 -0.90 -3.91
C ALA A 113 14.47 -0.75 -2.54
N ARG A 114 14.43 -1.82 -1.73
CA ARG A 114 13.89 -1.77 -0.37
C ARG A 114 14.64 -0.77 0.51
N ARG A 115 15.98 -0.77 0.45
CA ARG A 115 16.81 0.16 1.21
C ARG A 115 16.53 1.60 0.79
N HIS A 116 16.40 1.84 -0.52
CA HIS A 116 16.05 3.14 -1.06
C HIS A 116 14.67 3.60 -0.56
N LEU A 117 13.64 2.78 -0.76
CA LEU A 117 12.28 3.07 -0.34
C LEU A 117 12.19 3.35 1.17
N HIS A 118 12.84 2.54 2.02
CA HIS A 118 12.81 2.76 3.47
C HIS A 118 13.46 4.09 3.87
N HIS A 119 14.49 4.55 3.15
CA HIS A 119 15.06 5.88 3.37
C HIS A 119 14.05 6.97 3.01
N GLU A 120 13.37 6.85 1.87
CA GLU A 120 12.31 7.79 1.47
C GLU A 120 11.12 7.79 2.44
N VAL A 121 10.72 6.63 2.96
CA VAL A 121 9.67 6.50 3.99
C VAL A 121 10.03 7.29 5.24
N VAL A 122 11.24 7.12 5.76
CA VAL A 122 11.69 7.85 6.96
C VAL A 122 11.75 9.35 6.70
N ALA A 123 12.24 9.79 5.53
CA ALA A 123 12.30 11.19 5.16
C ALA A 123 10.91 11.81 4.92
N GLY A 124 9.96 11.03 4.40
CA GLY A 124 8.60 11.45 4.08
C GLY A 124 7.70 11.62 5.31
N LEU A 125 7.99 10.92 6.40
CA LEU A 125 7.22 11.05 7.63
C LEU A 125 7.43 12.39 8.31
N ARG A 126 6.34 12.97 8.81
CA ARG A 126 6.38 14.09 9.75
C ARG A 126 6.98 13.67 11.09
N PRO A 127 7.48 14.62 11.90
CA PRO A 127 7.75 14.35 13.31
C PRO A 127 6.50 13.77 14.00
N GLY A 128 6.63 12.60 14.61
CA GLY A 128 5.51 11.87 15.23
C GLY A 128 4.69 11.00 14.26
N GLY A 129 5.02 11.00 12.96
CA GLY A 129 4.40 10.13 11.99
C GLY A 129 4.75 8.65 12.20
N VAL A 130 3.90 7.75 11.69
CA VAL A 130 4.01 6.31 11.93
C VAL A 130 4.19 5.53 10.63
N PHE A 131 5.15 4.60 10.63
CA PHE A 131 5.27 3.60 9.59
C PHE A 131 4.67 2.27 10.04
N VAL A 132 3.67 1.78 9.32
CA VAL A 132 3.09 0.45 9.52
C VAL A 132 3.59 -0.46 8.41
N LEU A 133 4.36 -1.49 8.78
CA LEU A 133 4.90 -2.48 7.85
C LEU A 133 4.50 -3.88 8.28
N GLU A 134 3.99 -4.65 7.32
CA GLU A 134 3.82 -6.09 7.44
C GLU A 134 4.54 -6.78 6.29
N ALA A 135 5.37 -7.76 6.61
CA ALA A 135 6.15 -8.51 5.63
C ALA A 135 6.36 -9.95 6.10
N TYR A 136 6.51 -10.85 5.13
CA TYR A 136 6.95 -12.21 5.41
C TYR A 136 8.41 -12.27 5.88
N ARG A 137 8.69 -13.24 6.75
CA ARG A 137 10.06 -13.64 7.09
C ARG A 137 10.61 -14.58 6.02
N PRO A 138 11.94 -14.75 5.90
CA PRO A 138 12.55 -15.65 4.89
C PRO A 138 11.99 -17.08 4.92
N GLU A 139 11.60 -17.58 6.09
CA GLU A 139 11.03 -18.92 6.30
C GLU A 139 9.68 -19.11 5.60
N GLN A 140 9.03 -18.03 5.14
CA GLN A 140 7.79 -18.12 4.35
C GLN A 140 7.94 -19.01 3.11
N LEU A 141 9.15 -19.07 2.55
CA LEU A 141 9.47 -19.94 1.42
C LEU A 141 9.19 -21.42 1.71
N ASP A 142 9.34 -21.85 2.96
CA ASP A 142 9.15 -23.24 3.38
C ASP A 142 7.66 -23.65 3.34
N TYR A 143 6.76 -22.67 3.43
CA TYR A 143 5.32 -22.90 3.44
C TYR A 143 4.71 -22.90 2.03
N GLY A 144 5.47 -22.54 0.98
CA GLY A 144 4.98 -22.52 -0.40
C GLY A 144 3.78 -21.59 -0.62
N THR A 145 3.58 -20.62 0.25
CA THR A 145 2.51 -19.62 0.20
C THR A 145 3.13 -18.22 0.27
N GLY A 146 2.35 -17.21 -0.07
CA GLY A 146 2.85 -15.86 -0.32
C GLY A 146 2.29 -15.37 -1.64
N GLY A 147 2.19 -14.05 -1.81
CA GLY A 147 1.66 -13.43 -3.02
C GLY A 147 2.39 -13.85 -4.29
#